data_AF-A8CD88-F1
#
_entry.id   AF-A8CD88-F1
#
_cell.length_a   1.000
_cell.length_b   1.000
_cell.length_c   1.000
_cell.angle_alpha   90.00
_cell.angle_beta   90.00
_cell.angle_gamma   90.00
#
_symmetry.space_group_name_H-M   'P 1'
#
loop_
_entity.id
_entity.type
_entity.pdbx_description
1 polymer ?
#
loop_
_entity_poly.entity_id
_entity_poly.type
_entity_poly.pdbx_seq_one_letter_code
_entity_poly.pdbx_strand_id
1 'polypeptide(L)' 'THWKHGGIVGVLGYGGGVIGRYSDLPDDFPEVAHFHTMRINMPTGWFYTTEALRSLCDLWEERGSGLTNLHGST' A
#
# COMPACT_ATOMS: atom_id res chain seq x y z
N THR A 1 -3.20 -15.57 -11.85
CA THR A 1 -2.67 -14.57 -10.89
C THR A 1 -1.56 -15.23 -10.12
N HIS A 2 -0.46 -14.52 -9.83
CA HIS A 2 0.71 -15.03 -9.08
C HIS A 2 0.73 -14.52 -7.65
N TRP A 3 -0.45 -14.47 -7.05
CA TRP A 3 -0.65 -14.02 -5.69
C TRP A 3 -1.46 -15.06 -4.94
N LYS A 4 -1.01 -15.42 -3.74
CA LYS A 4 -1.77 -16.28 -2.84
C LYS A 4 -3.11 -15.64 -2.47
N HIS A 5 -4.06 -16.49 -2.10
CA HIS A 5 -5.35 -16.03 -1.64
C HIS A 5 -5.23 -15.27 -0.31
N GLY A 6 -5.84 -14.08 -0.26
CA GLY A 6 -5.94 -13.27 0.96
C GLY A 6 -4.62 -12.84 1.60
N GLY A 7 -4.72 -12.53 2.89
CA GLY A 7 -3.64 -12.06 3.75
C GLY A 7 -4.18 -11.14 4.85
N ILE A 8 -4.05 -11.55 6.12
CA ILE A 8 -4.54 -10.78 7.27
C ILE A 8 -3.35 -10.10 7.93
N VAL A 9 -3.27 -8.79 7.75
CA VAL A 9 -2.27 -7.90 8.35
C VAL A 9 -2.93 -6.56 8.66
N GLY A 10 -2.39 -5.83 9.65
CA GLY A 10 -2.94 -4.55 10.07
C GLY A 10 -2.03 -3.86 11.07
N VAL A 11 -2.51 -2.75 11.62
CA VAL A 11 -1.83 -1.98 12.67
C VAL A 11 -2.60 -2.11 13.99
N LEU A 12 -1.89 -2.09 15.12
CA LEU A 12 -2.50 -2.23 16.45
C LEU A 12 -3.60 -1.17 16.65
N GLY A 13 -4.77 -1.60 17.12
CA GLY A 13 -5.92 -0.73 17.37
C GLY A 13 -6.88 -0.57 16.17
N TYR A 14 -6.51 -0.98 14.96
CA TYR A 14 -7.38 -0.92 13.78
C TYR A 14 -7.64 -2.31 13.17
N GLY A 15 -8.91 -2.62 12.92
CA GLY A 15 -9.33 -3.89 12.31
C GLY A 15 -9.27 -3.94 10.78
N GLY A 16 -8.79 -2.87 10.12
CA GLY A 16 -8.77 -2.75 8.66
C GLY A 16 -7.88 -1.61 8.19
N GLY A 17 -7.82 -1.40 6.87
CA GLY A 17 -7.00 -0.36 6.23
C GLY A 17 -5.74 -0.87 5.53
N VAL A 18 -5.35 -2.12 5.80
CA VAL A 18 -4.24 -2.79 5.10
C VAL A 18 -4.76 -4.05 4.41
N ILE A 19 -4.44 -4.20 3.13
CA ILE A 19 -4.78 -5.40 2.34
C ILE A 19 -3.52 -6.25 2.22
N GLY A 20 -3.49 -7.38 2.91
CA GLY A 20 -2.41 -8.35 2.82
C GLY A 20 -2.38 -9.04 1.46
N ARG A 21 -1.18 -9.21 0.92
CA ARG A 21 -0.92 -9.92 -0.33
C ARG A 21 0.49 -10.52 -0.29
N TYR A 22 0.58 -11.76 -0.75
CA TYR A 22 1.81 -12.55 -0.75
C TYR A 22 2.01 -13.21 -2.11
N SER A 23 3.23 -13.17 -2.66
CA SER A 23 3.58 -13.85 -3.91
C SER A 23 3.41 -15.38 -3.74
N ASP A 24 2.97 -16.06 -4.80
CA ASP A 24 3.00 -17.53 -4.85
C ASP A 24 4.37 -18.08 -5.31
N LEU A 25 5.29 -17.20 -5.73
CA LEU A 25 6.67 -17.48 -6.14
C LEU A 25 7.67 -16.65 -5.29
N PRO A 26 7.74 -16.83 -3.96
CA PRO A 26 8.58 -16.00 -3.09
C PRO A 26 10.08 -16.24 -3.27
N ASP A 27 10.50 -17.43 -3.71
CA ASP A 27 11.93 -17.75 -3.90
C ASP A 27 12.48 -17.10 -5.18
N ASP A 28 11.66 -17.05 -6.24
CA ASP A 28 12.01 -16.41 -7.51
C ASP A 28 11.92 -14.87 -7.43
N PHE A 29 10.98 -14.36 -6.63
CA PHE A 29 10.71 -12.92 -6.49
C PHE A 29 10.64 -12.50 -5.00
N PRO A 30 11.77 -12.54 -4.29
CA PRO A 30 11.81 -12.30 -2.84
C PRO A 30 11.36 -10.88 -2.45
N GLU A 31 11.63 -9.88 -3.28
CA GLU A 31 11.28 -8.47 -3.03
C GLU A 31 9.76 -8.20 -3.01
N VAL A 32 8.96 -9.11 -3.57
CA VAL A 32 7.48 -9.04 -3.54
C VAL A 32 6.87 -10.25 -2.85
N ALA A 33 7.65 -11.00 -2.08
CA ALA A 33 7.14 -12.06 -1.21
C ALA A 33 6.00 -11.50 -0.32
N HIS A 34 6.16 -10.27 0.16
CA HIS A 34 5.14 -9.45 0.81
C HIS A 34 4.89 -8.19 -0.01
N PHE A 35 3.64 -7.96 -0.43
CA PHE A 35 3.31 -6.79 -1.26
C PHE A 35 1.98 -6.16 -0.83
N HIS A 36 1.94 -5.69 0.42
CA HIS A 36 0.72 -5.23 1.06
C HIS A 36 0.33 -3.83 0.58
N THR A 37 -0.97 -3.55 0.50
CA THR A 37 -1.48 -2.21 0.14
C THR A 37 -2.04 -1.52 1.38
N MET A 38 -1.54 -0.32 1.67
CA MET A 38 -2.11 0.56 2.70
C MET A 38 -3.10 1.53 2.05
N ARG A 39 -4.31 1.63 2.60
CA ARG A 39 -5.32 2.60 2.15
C ARG A 39 -5.21 3.86 3.01
N ILE A 40 -4.91 4.99 2.36
CA ILE A 40 -4.69 6.28 3.01
C ILE A 40 -5.92 7.18 2.77
N ASN A 41 -6.40 7.84 3.82
CA ASN A 41 -7.55 8.72 3.73
C ASN A 41 -7.20 10.01 2.95
N MET A 42 -7.98 10.33 1.93
CA MET A 42 -7.77 11.50 1.07
C MET A 42 -8.54 12.74 1.56
N PRO A 43 -8.12 13.96 1.19
CA PRO A 43 -8.94 15.15 1.32
C PRO A 43 -10.18 15.08 0.42
N THR A 44 -11.28 15.68 0.89
CA THR A 44 -12.53 15.81 0.14
C THR A 44 -12.28 16.50 -1.20
N GLY A 45 -12.78 15.91 -2.28
CA GLY A 45 -12.62 16.43 -3.64
C GLY A 45 -11.22 16.25 -4.24
N TRP A 46 -10.32 15.53 -3.56
CA TRP A 46 -8.97 15.21 -4.07
C TRP A 46 -8.11 16.42 -4.44
N PHE A 47 -8.28 17.55 -3.74
CA PHE A 47 -7.41 18.72 -3.89
C PHE A 47 -6.24 18.64 -2.91
N TYR A 48 -5.02 18.80 -3.43
CA TYR A 48 -3.78 18.69 -2.65
C TYR A 48 -2.91 19.91 -2.82
N THR A 49 -2.14 20.25 -1.78
CA THR A 49 -0.92 21.04 -1.96
C THR A 49 0.21 20.13 -2.44
N THR A 50 1.17 20.69 -3.18
CA THR A 50 2.34 19.91 -3.61
C THR A 50 3.20 19.46 -2.42
N GLU A 51 3.20 20.23 -1.33
CA GLU A 51 3.84 19.85 -0.07
C GLU A 51 3.25 18.56 0.51
N ALA A 52 1.92 18.45 0.61
CA ALA A 52 1.27 17.26 1.14
C ALA A 52 1.59 15.99 0.33
N LEU A 53 1.64 16.12 -1.01
CA LEU A 53 1.98 14.99 -1.88
C LEU A 53 3.46 14.61 -1.77
N ARG A 54 4.39 15.57 -1.70
CA ARG A 54 5.81 15.28 -1.53
C ARG A 54 6.08 14.59 -0.20
N SER A 55 5.49 15.06 0.90
CA SER A 55 5.61 14.42 2.20
C SER A 55 5.13 12.96 2.18
N LEU A 56 4.06 12.67 1.42
CA LEU A 56 3.59 11.28 1.25
C LEU A 56 4.57 10.45 0.41
N CYS A 57 5.12 11.01 -0.67
CA CYS A 57 6.10 10.33 -1.51
C CYS A 57 7.39 10.02 -0.73
N ASP A 58 7.95 10.98 0.01
CA ASP A 58 9.19 10.79 0.79
C ASP A 58 9.02 9.66 1.81
N LEU A 59 7.87 9.60 2.49
CA LEU A 59 7.55 8.52 3.42
C LEU A 59 7.41 7.16 2.72
N TRP A 60 6.73 7.13 1.57
CA TRP A 60 6.46 5.88 0.84
C TRP A 60 7.69 5.34 0.11
N GLU A 61 8.61 6.20 -0.30
CA GLU A 61 9.91 5.80 -0.86
C GLU A 61 10.78 5.12 0.21
N GLU A 62 10.79 5.65 1.45
CA GLU A 62 11.59 5.06 2.54
C GLU A 62 11.02 3.72 3.05
N ARG A 63 9.70 3.56 3.04
CA ARG A 63 9.00 2.44 3.74
C ARG A 63 8.22 1.50 2.84
N GLY A 64 8.01 1.86 1.58
CA GLY A 64 7.16 1.15 0.64
C GLY A 64 7.90 0.81 -0.64
N SER A 65 7.12 0.57 -1.69
CA SER A 65 7.66 0.20 -3.02
C SER A 65 7.86 1.40 -3.95
N GLY A 66 7.54 2.62 -3.52
CA GLY A 66 7.45 3.80 -4.38
C GLY A 66 6.26 3.78 -5.36
N LEU A 67 5.46 2.70 -5.39
CA LEU A 67 4.30 2.58 -6.29
C LEU A 67 3.01 2.98 -5.58
N THR A 68 2.16 3.75 -6.28
CA THR A 68 0.87 4.23 -5.74
C THR A 68 -0.23 4.13 -6.78
N ASN A 69 -1.47 3.96 -6.32
CA ASN A 69 -2.67 4.27 -7.09
C ASN A 69 -3.21 5.63 -6.63
N LEU A 70 -3.45 6.54 -7.55
CA LEU A 70 -3.98 7.88 -7.29
C LEU A 70 -5.24 8.10 -8.15
N HIS A 71 -6.43 7.61 -7.79
CA HIS A 71 -6.89 7.04 -6.49
C HIS A 71 -7.54 5.66 -6.65
N GLY A 72 -7.89 5.03 -5.53
CA GLY A 72 -8.80 3.88 -5.52
C GLY A 72 -10.23 4.29 -5.91
N SER A 73 -11.00 3.35 -6.49
CA SER A 73 -12.39 3.59 -6.92
C SER A 73 -13.43 3.46 -5.79
N THR A 74 -13.03 3.05 -4.60
CA THR A 74 -13.91 2.71 -3.46
C THR A 74 -13.45 3.41 -2.19
#